data_AF-A0A3L6NSI3-F1
#
_entry.id   AF-A0A3L6NSI3-F1
#
_cell.length_a   1.000
_cell.length_b   1.000
_cell.length_c   1.000
_cell.angle_alpha   90.00
_cell.angle_beta   90.00
_cell.angle_gamma   90.00
#
_symmetry.space_group_name_H-M   'P 1'
#
loop_
_entity.id
_entity.type
_entity.pdbx_description
1 polymer ?
#
loop_
_entity_poly.entity_id
_entity_poly.type
_entity_poly.pdbx_seq_one_letter_code
_entity_poly.pdbx_strand_id
1 'polypeptide(L)'
;MEKGGKDDRFILRLSAYMRESWATGRFWMSYAARTSWSFVVIYWKYLDERFFNKRAEGTPTKELWKARVQLLTDDKQEAMEVLVKTKVEESKEGILINWEAEKARQHLSSFLVT
;
A
#
# COMPACT_ATOMS: atom_id res chain seq x y z
N MET A 1 33.88 -28.78 -16.83
CA MET A 1 34.19 -27.81 -15.75
C MET A 1 33.16 -26.71 -15.82
N GLU A 2 32.08 -26.90 -15.07
CA GLU A 2 30.97 -25.94 -14.97
C GLU A 2 31.43 -24.81 -14.04
N LYS A 3 31.64 -23.61 -14.57
CA LYS A 3 31.96 -22.44 -13.76
C LYS A 3 30.70 -22.10 -12.97
N GLY A 4 30.67 -22.53 -11.71
CA GLY A 4 29.66 -22.10 -10.74
C GLY A 4 29.65 -20.57 -10.70
N GLY A 5 28.59 -19.98 -11.22
CA GLY A 5 28.29 -18.56 -11.07
C GLY A 5 28.17 -18.26 -9.59
N LYS A 6 29.23 -17.74 -9.00
CA LYS A 6 29.23 -17.26 -7.63
C LYS A 6 28.24 -16.09 -7.60
N ASP A 7 27.14 -16.29 -6.88
CA ASP A 7 26.11 -15.29 -6.69
C ASP A 7 26.71 -14.05 -6.01
N ASP A 8 27.11 -13.06 -6.82
CA ASP A 8 27.78 -11.82 -6.37
C ASP A 8 26.91 -10.94 -5.45
N ARG A 9 25.65 -11.34 -5.20
CA ARG A 9 24.77 -10.70 -4.20
C ARG A 9 25.34 -10.72 -2.78
N PHE A 10 26.37 -11.52 -2.51
CA PHE A 10 27.03 -11.61 -1.21
C PHE A 10 28.28 -10.72 -1.04
N ILE A 11 28.69 -9.93 -2.04
CA ILE A 11 29.93 -9.10 -1.98
C ILE A 11 29.63 -7.58 -1.96
N LEU A 12 28.42 -7.17 -1.61
CA LEU A 12 28.14 -5.75 -1.32
C LEU A 12 28.32 -5.46 0.16
N ARG A 13 29.03 -4.37 0.50
CA ARG A 13 29.02 -3.84 1.87
C ARG A 13 27.56 -3.61 2.28
N LEU A 14 27.19 -3.96 3.51
CA LEU A 14 25.81 -3.86 4.01
C LEU A 14 25.19 -2.48 3.73
N SER A 15 25.96 -1.41 3.88
CA SER A 15 25.51 -0.04 3.58
C SER A 15 25.15 0.18 2.10
N ALA A 16 25.85 -0.46 1.16
CA ALA A 16 25.53 -0.40 -0.27
C ALA A 16 24.25 -1.17 -0.57
N TYR A 17 24.08 -2.37 0.00
CA TYR A 17 22.85 -3.15 -0.12
C TYR A 17 21.63 -2.42 0.48
N MET A 18 21.78 -1.83 1.67
CA MET A 18 20.73 -1.03 2.30
C MET A 18 20.33 0.16 1.43
N ARG A 19 21.32 0.91 0.90
CA ARG A 19 21.07 2.05 0.01
C ARG A 19 20.34 1.63 -1.27
N GLU A 20 20.76 0.53 -1.88
CA GLU A 20 20.06 -0.06 -3.04
C GLU A 20 18.61 -0.38 -2.68
N SER A 21 18.37 -1.05 -1.55
CA SER A 21 17.02 -1.43 -1.12
C SER A 21 16.09 -0.24 -0.87
N TRP A 22 16.64 0.90 -0.44
CA TRP A 22 15.90 2.16 -0.30
C TRP A 22 15.59 2.78 -1.66
N ALA A 23 16.58 2.81 -2.54
CA ALA A 23 16.47 3.37 -3.88
C ALA A 23 15.49 2.59 -4.76
N THR A 24 15.44 1.25 -4.63
CA THR A 24 14.52 0.38 -5.37
C THR A 24 13.14 0.26 -4.73
N GLY A 25 12.97 0.67 -3.47
CA GLY A 25 11.69 0.62 -2.76
C GLY A 25 11.45 -0.66 -1.96
N ARG A 26 12.35 -1.65 -2.07
CA ARG A 26 12.24 -2.96 -1.40
C ARG A 26 12.12 -2.85 0.12
N PHE A 27 12.89 -1.94 0.71
CA PHE A 27 12.82 -1.64 2.13
C PHE A 27 11.47 -1.03 2.51
N TRP A 28 11.02 -0.03 1.77
CA TRP A 28 9.75 0.66 2.02
C TRP A 28 8.56 -0.28 1.92
N MET A 29 8.55 -1.19 0.95
CA MET A 29 7.52 -2.22 0.82
C MET A 29 7.50 -3.16 2.04
N SER A 30 8.68 -3.67 2.44
CA SER A 30 8.81 -4.55 3.61
C SER A 30 8.42 -3.84 4.91
N TYR A 31 8.71 -2.55 5.03
CA TYR A 31 8.37 -1.74 6.19
C TYR A 31 6.86 -1.45 6.24
N ALA A 32 6.26 -1.04 5.13
CA ALA A 32 4.83 -0.78 5.01
C ALA A 32 3.98 -2.02 5.33
N ALA A 33 4.43 -3.21 4.92
CA ALA A 33 3.74 -4.47 5.23
C ALA A 33 3.71 -4.82 6.74
N ARG A 34 4.67 -4.31 7.53
CA ARG A 34 4.78 -4.60 8.96
C ARG A 34 4.14 -3.53 9.85
N THR A 35 3.91 -2.34 9.31
CA THR A 35 3.51 -1.17 10.09
C THR A 35 2.28 -0.53 9.46
N SER A 36 1.10 -0.89 9.96
CA SER A 36 -0.18 -0.40 9.46
C SER A 36 -0.34 1.12 9.60
N TRP A 37 0.18 1.71 10.69
CA TRP A 37 0.09 3.15 10.93
C TRP A 37 0.84 3.98 9.88
N SER A 38 2.05 3.57 9.53
CA SER A 38 2.92 4.32 8.60
C SER A 38 2.64 3.99 7.14
N PHE A 39 1.85 2.93 6.87
CA PHE A 39 1.54 2.44 5.54
C PHE A 39 1.10 3.58 4.60
N VAL A 40 0.13 4.40 5.03
CA VAL A 40 -0.42 5.49 4.20
C VAL A 40 0.69 6.46 3.75
N VAL A 41 1.57 6.87 4.68
CA VAL A 41 2.65 7.82 4.39
C VAL A 41 3.70 7.18 3.48
N ILE A 42 4.10 5.94 3.76
CA ILE A 42 5.11 5.23 2.98
C ILE A 42 4.60 4.95 1.57
N TYR A 43 3.35 4.52 1.46
CA TYR A 43 2.70 4.24 0.19
C TYR A 43 2.75 5.46 -0.72
N TRP A 44 2.20 6.59 -0.28
CA TRP A 44 2.15 7.81 -1.11
C TRP A 44 3.52 8.41 -1.40
N LYS A 45 4.48 8.28 -0.47
CA LYS A 45 5.80 8.90 -0.62
C LYS A 45 6.77 8.07 -1.45
N TYR A 46 6.74 6.75 -1.33
CA TYR A 46 7.80 5.89 -1.86
C TYR A 46 7.33 4.80 -2.81
N LEU A 47 6.06 4.39 -2.77
CA LEU A 47 5.58 3.21 -3.51
C LEU A 47 4.65 3.59 -4.66
N ASP A 48 3.71 4.51 -4.44
CA ASP A 48 2.64 4.86 -5.37
C ASP A 48 3.12 5.08 -6.83
N GLU A 49 4.05 6.01 -7.06
CA GLU A 49 4.53 6.32 -8.41
C GLU A 49 5.38 5.22 -9.04
N ARG A 50 5.90 4.28 -8.24
CA ARG A 50 6.66 3.12 -8.75
C ARG A 50 5.74 2.07 -9.34
N PHE A 51 4.53 1.92 -8.82
CA PHE A 51 3.56 0.95 -9.29
C PHE A 51 2.57 1.52 -10.31
N PHE A 52 2.22 2.81 -10.19
CA PHE A 52 1.12 3.43 -10.95
C PHE A 52 1.53 4.63 -11.79
N ASN A 53 2.83 4.74 -12.10
CA ASN A 53 3.44 5.85 -12.84
C ASN A 53 3.39 7.20 -12.09
N LYS A 54 4.15 8.16 -12.63
CA LYS A 54 4.21 9.53 -12.08
C LYS A 54 2.83 10.18 -12.07
N ARG A 55 2.54 10.93 -11.00
CA ARG A 55 1.35 11.77 -10.91
C ARG A 55 1.65 13.20 -11.38
N ALA A 56 0.61 14.03 -11.46
CA ALA A 56 0.78 15.45 -11.70
C ALA A 56 1.62 16.10 -10.57
N GLU A 57 2.66 16.84 -10.96
CA GLU A 57 3.50 17.59 -10.03
C GLU A 57 2.67 18.62 -9.25
N GLY A 58 3.00 18.83 -7.98
CA GLY A 58 2.31 19.80 -7.12
C GLY A 58 0.96 19.34 -6.55
N THR A 59 0.51 18.12 -6.84
CA THR A 59 -0.73 17.59 -6.24
C THR A 59 -0.61 17.46 -4.71
N PRO A 60 -1.49 18.08 -3.91
CA PRO A 60 -1.46 17.95 -2.46
C PRO A 60 -1.66 16.48 -2.02
N THR A 61 -1.00 16.06 -0.94
CA THR A 61 -1.08 14.67 -0.42
C THR A 61 -2.52 14.18 -0.23
N LYS A 62 -3.41 15.07 0.23
CA LYS A 62 -4.84 14.78 0.46
C LYS A 62 -5.64 14.49 -0.81
N GLU A 63 -5.08 14.78 -1.99
CA GLU A 63 -5.75 14.62 -3.29
C GLU A 63 -5.12 13.52 -4.16
N LEU A 64 -4.01 12.93 -3.71
CA LEU A 64 -3.30 11.89 -4.46
C LEU A 64 -4.18 10.68 -4.80
N TRP A 65 -5.15 10.38 -3.94
CA TRP A 65 -6.09 9.28 -4.13
C TRP A 65 -6.97 9.47 -5.37
N LYS A 66 -7.30 10.71 -5.78
CA LYS A 66 -8.15 10.98 -6.96
C LYS A 66 -7.53 10.45 -8.25
N ALA A 67 -6.20 10.55 -8.37
CA ALA A 67 -5.47 10.02 -9.52
C ALA A 67 -5.43 8.48 -9.55
N ARG A 68 -5.71 7.82 -8.43
CA ARG A 68 -5.66 6.35 -8.31
C ARG A 68 -7.05 5.70 -8.35
N VAL A 69 -8.08 6.39 -7.87
CA VAL A 69 -9.46 5.91 -7.97
C VAL A 69 -9.88 5.70 -9.42
N GLN A 70 -9.41 6.55 -10.33
CA GLN A 70 -9.64 6.41 -11.76
C GLN A 70 -9.04 5.12 -12.37
N LEU A 71 -8.13 4.42 -11.67
CA LEU A 71 -7.57 3.15 -12.11
C LEU A 71 -8.46 1.95 -11.76
N LEU A 72 -9.48 2.16 -10.93
CA LEU A 72 -10.43 1.12 -10.55
C LEU A 72 -11.52 1.00 -11.62
N THR A 73 -12.01 -0.21 -11.84
CA THR A 73 -13.23 -0.46 -12.63
C THR A 73 -14.44 0.13 -11.93
N ASP A 74 -15.52 0.40 -12.68
CA ASP A 74 -16.74 1.02 -12.16
C ASP A 74 -17.29 0.24 -10.94
N ASP A 75 -17.37 -1.09 -11.03
CA ASP A 75 -17.81 -1.95 -9.92
C ASP A 75 -16.95 -1.78 -8.65
N LYS A 76 -15.64 -1.59 -8.82
CA LYS A 76 -14.71 -1.39 -7.69
C LYS A 76 -14.83 0.02 -7.12
N GLN A 77 -15.13 1.01 -7.94
CA GLN A 77 -15.42 2.36 -7.46
C GLN A 77 -16.71 2.37 -6.66
N GLU A 78 -17.77 1.71 -7.14
CA GLU A 78 -19.04 1.58 -6.41
C GLU A 78 -18.86 0.89 -5.05
N ALA A 79 -18.14 -0.23 -5.01
CA ALA A 79 -17.84 -0.91 -3.76
C ALA A 79 -16.99 -0.06 -2.79
N MET A 80 -16.05 0.72 -3.33
CA MET A 80 -15.28 1.67 -2.52
C MET A 80 -16.18 2.77 -1.94
N GLU A 81 -17.13 3.30 -2.70
CA GLU A 81 -18.09 4.31 -2.22
C GLU A 81 -18.98 3.77 -1.08
N VAL A 82 -19.44 2.52 -1.20
CA VAL A 82 -20.17 1.84 -0.11
C VAL A 82 -19.31 1.77 1.15
N LEU A 83 -18.05 1.34 1.03
CA LEU A 83 -17.10 1.27 2.15
C LEU A 83 -16.87 2.65 2.79
N VAL A 84 -16.63 3.68 1.99
CA VAL A 84 -16.40 5.06 2.47
C VAL A 84 -17.61 5.55 3.25
N LYS A 85 -18.83 5.38 2.70
CA LYS A 85 -20.06 5.78 3.38
C LYS A 85 -20.23 5.08 4.72
N THR A 86 -20.01 3.76 4.77
CA THR A 86 -20.06 3.00 6.03
C THR A 86 -19.05 3.54 7.05
N LYS A 87 -17.79 3.78 6.64
CA LYS A 87 -16.75 4.31 7.54
C LYS A 87 -17.04 5.72 8.03
N VAL A 88 -17.64 6.58 7.20
CA VAL A 88 -18.08 7.91 7.63
C VAL A 88 -19.16 7.81 8.71
N GLU A 89 -20.12 6.90 8.59
CA GLU A 89 -21.15 6.69 9.63
C GLU A 89 -20.53 6.14 10.92
N GLU A 90 -19.72 5.08 10.84
CA GLU A 90 -19.00 4.52 11.99
C GLU A 90 -18.13 5.57 12.71
N SER A 91 -17.53 6.50 11.95
CA SER A 91 -16.70 7.55 12.54
C SER A 91 -17.48 8.52 13.45
N LYS A 92 -18.80 8.64 13.28
CA LYS A 92 -19.65 9.48 14.14
C LYS A 92 -19.83 8.88 15.54
N GLU A 93 -19.83 7.55 15.64
CA GLU A 93 -19.87 6.87 16.94
C GLU A 93 -18.51 6.96 17.65
N GLY A 94 -17.41 7.04 16.88
CA GLY A 94 -16.06 7.18 17.42
C GLY A 94 -15.56 5.94 18.18
N ILE A 95 -16.19 4.79 17.96
CA ILE A 95 -15.88 3.54 18.67
C ILE A 95 -14.79 2.78 17.94
N LEU A 96 -13.69 2.48 18.65
CA LEU A 96 -12.68 1.55 18.15
C LEU A 96 -13.18 0.12 18.35
N ILE A 97 -13.59 -0.54 17.26
CA ILE A 97 -14.04 -1.92 17.29
C ILE A 97 -12.82 -2.85 17.39
N ASN A 98 -12.77 -3.68 18.44
CA ASN A 98 -11.82 -4.78 18.52
C ASN A 98 -12.35 -5.96 17.68
N TRP A 99 -11.72 -6.18 16.54
CA TRP A 99 -12.18 -7.19 15.59
C TRP A 99 -11.60 -8.57 15.90
N GLU A 100 -12.48 -9.55 16.09
CA GLU A 100 -12.11 -10.97 15.98
C GLU A 100 -11.77 -11.31 14.52
N ALA A 101 -10.75 -12.13 14.29
CA ALA A 101 -10.21 -12.39 12.95
C ALA A 101 -11.27 -12.85 11.94
N GLU A 102 -12.24 -13.67 12.40
CA GLU A 102 -13.33 -14.16 11.55
C GLU A 102 -14.33 -13.06 11.19
N LYS A 103 -14.71 -12.23 12.17
CA LYS A 103 -15.59 -11.08 11.94
C LYS A 103 -14.94 -10.05 11.02
N ALA A 104 -13.63 -9.83 11.16
CA ALA A 104 -12.86 -8.94 10.28
C ALA A 104 -12.91 -9.42 8.83
N ARG A 105 -12.73 -10.73 8.60
CA ARG A 105 -12.81 -11.33 7.25
C ARG A 105 -14.21 -11.22 6.66
N GLN A 106 -15.23 -11.49 7.44
CA GLN A 106 -16.63 -11.38 7.02
C GLN A 106 -16.98 -9.92 6.65
N HIS A 107 -16.55 -8.97 7.48
CA HIS A 107 -16.72 -7.54 7.19
C HIS A 107 -15.94 -7.13 5.93
N LEU A 108 -14.71 -7.61 5.73
CA LEU A 108 -13.98 -7.32 4.49
C LEU A 108 -14.70 -7.91 3.26
N SER A 109 -15.19 -9.15 3.35
CA SER A 109 -15.87 -9.81 2.24
C SER A 109 -17.14 -9.11 1.80
N SER A 110 -17.83 -8.34 2.67
CA SER A 110 -19.01 -7.59 2.26
C SER A 110 -18.70 -6.44 1.29
N PHE A 111 -17.43 -6.04 1.15
CA PHE A 111 -17.00 -4.97 0.23
C PHE A 111 -16.25 -5.48 -1.00
N LEU A 112 -15.90 -6.77 -1.06
CA LEU A 112 -15.20 -7.32 -2.21
C LEU A 112 -16.24 -7.78 -3.24
N VAL A 113 -16.38 -6.99 -4.32
CA VAL A 113 -17.11 -7.44 -5.52
C VAL A 113 -16.39 -8.66 -6.07
N THR A 114 -17.12 -9.77 -6.21
CA THR A 114 -16.59 -11.06 -6.69
C THR A 114 -16.61 -11.10 -8.21
#